data_AF-A0A2N2CEH0-F1
#
_entry.id   AF-A0A2N2CEH0-F1
#
_cell.length_a   1.000
_cell.length_b   1.000
_cell.length_c   1.000
_cell.angle_alpha   90.00
_cell.angle_beta   90.00
_cell.angle_gamma   90.00
#
_symmetry.space_group_name_H-M   'P 1'
#
loop_
_entity.id
_entity.type
_entity.pdbx_description
1 polymer ?
#
loop_
_entity_poly.entity_id
_entity_poly.type
_entity_poly.pdbx_seq_one_letter_code
_entity_poly.pdbx_strand_id
1 'polypeptide(L)'
;MKISLNKSLTVFLCFLMVFTVATPVFGAVTSKDYESSWAKETIQSALSSGIATGYPDGTFKPNNPVTRAEFISLVNNVFGFTNAATTNYTDVSTTDWYAPTIGKALAAGYISGYPDGSMKPDAHISRQEVASIISRLKSLSATSDTPDFTDGSSIAAWSKQAIIAVDEAKIMVGYPNGSFKPLAQTTRAEALVAITRAFSYNVINEPIAVSSVDVAQDTMTLIAGGSTGTIALEISPNNATNQSVEWTSSDTSVATVEDGIVTPIAEGTALIKVTSKEDETKTATVTVTVEKSTEPIQTVDSVNLGMAGDFVILSKTGISSVPNSVITGDIGVSPIADTAITGFSLTLDATNQFSLSDQVTGRVYAATYTSPTPSNLTTAVSDMETAYTDAAGRAVNFTELHSGDLSGKTLVPGVYKWGTGVLINSDVTLNGGPNDVWIFQIGEGITQANGTRITLTGGAKAENIFWQVAESVSIGTGSHFEGIILSKTNITMGTNASINGRLLAQTAVTLDASTVVAP
;
A
#
# COMPACT_ATOMS: atom_id res chain seq x y z
N MET A 1 -56.79 26.98 18.39
CA MET A 1 -55.73 25.98 18.16
C MET A 1 -55.11 26.28 16.80
N LYS A 2 -53.81 26.55 16.77
CA LYS A 2 -53.07 27.12 15.63
C LYS A 2 -53.18 26.23 14.38
N ILE A 3 -53.53 26.83 13.25
CA ILE A 3 -53.24 26.31 11.91
C ILE A 3 -52.62 27.47 11.15
N SER A 4 -51.31 27.41 10.90
CA SER A 4 -50.60 28.35 10.02
C SER A 4 -50.77 27.90 8.58
N LEU A 5 -51.33 28.77 7.75
CA LEU A 5 -51.50 28.58 6.31
C LEU A 5 -50.46 29.43 5.58
N ASN A 6 -49.62 28.79 4.75
CA ASN A 6 -48.70 29.42 3.81
C ASN A 6 -49.41 30.43 2.90
N LYS A 7 -48.82 31.62 2.69
CA LYS A 7 -49.08 32.43 1.49
C LYS A 7 -47.82 33.14 0.98
N SER A 8 -47.61 32.91 -0.30
CA SER A 8 -46.64 33.53 -1.20
C SER A 8 -47.00 34.98 -1.52
N LEU A 9 -45.99 35.75 -1.95
CA LEU A 9 -46.04 36.86 -2.91
C LEU A 9 -46.61 38.21 -2.43
N THR A 10 -45.79 39.29 -2.46
CA THR A 10 -46.06 40.60 -3.12
C THR A 10 -44.94 41.63 -2.87
N VAL A 11 -44.19 41.96 -3.93
CA VAL A 11 -43.76 43.30 -4.41
C VAL A 11 -43.50 44.43 -3.39
N PHE A 12 -42.28 44.97 -3.35
CA PHE A 12 -42.08 46.44 -3.31
C PHE A 12 -40.77 46.90 -3.96
N LEU A 13 -40.98 47.65 -5.04
CA LEU A 13 -40.10 48.49 -5.83
C LEU A 13 -39.52 49.65 -4.99
N CYS A 14 -38.31 50.12 -5.31
CA CYS A 14 -37.69 51.44 -5.00
C CYS A 14 -36.39 51.39 -4.16
N PHE A 15 -35.27 51.08 -4.82
CA PHE A 15 -34.00 51.78 -4.62
C PHE A 15 -33.10 51.60 -5.86
N LEU A 16 -33.57 52.14 -6.99
CA LEU A 16 -32.76 52.27 -8.21
C LEU A 16 -32.25 53.72 -8.28
N MET A 17 -31.15 54.00 -7.56
CA MET A 17 -30.38 55.23 -7.74
C MET A 17 -28.89 54.89 -7.75
N VAL A 18 -28.37 54.83 -8.98
CA VAL A 18 -27.05 55.30 -9.42
C VAL A 18 -25.86 54.91 -8.54
N PHE A 19 -25.31 53.72 -8.81
CA PHE A 19 -23.86 53.53 -8.83
C PHE A 19 -23.50 52.98 -10.21
N THR A 20 -23.28 53.90 -11.16
CA THR A 20 -22.59 53.56 -12.42
C THR A 20 -21.12 53.39 -12.12
N VAL A 21 -20.75 52.23 -11.58
CA VAL A 21 -19.42 51.70 -11.85
C VAL A 21 -19.45 51.30 -13.33
N ALA A 22 -18.70 52.01 -14.15
CA ALA A 22 -18.47 51.62 -15.53
C ALA A 22 -17.80 50.25 -15.52
N THR A 23 -18.58 49.18 -15.59
CA THR A 23 -18.05 47.88 -15.95
C THR A 23 -17.54 48.02 -17.39
N PRO A 24 -16.29 47.62 -17.69
CA PRO A 24 -15.87 47.57 -19.08
C PRO A 24 -16.82 46.62 -19.81
N VAL A 25 -17.59 47.17 -20.75
CA VAL A 25 -18.39 46.38 -21.68
C VAL A 25 -17.38 45.67 -22.57
N PHE A 26 -17.17 44.38 -22.35
CA PHE A 26 -16.42 43.53 -23.26
C PHE A 26 -17.18 43.49 -24.59
N GLY A 27 -16.67 44.16 -25.61
CA GLY A 27 -17.26 44.14 -26.94
C GLY A 27 -17.12 42.74 -27.54
N ALA A 28 -18.24 42.06 -27.82
CA ALA A 28 -18.22 40.92 -28.71
C ALA A 28 -17.59 41.37 -30.04
N VAL A 29 -16.70 40.55 -30.62
CA VAL A 29 -16.17 40.80 -31.96
C VAL A 29 -17.33 40.75 -32.94
N THR A 30 -17.77 41.90 -33.42
CA THR A 30 -18.89 42.04 -34.36
C THR A 30 -18.42 42.02 -35.81
N SER A 31 -17.15 42.39 -36.06
CA SER A 31 -16.55 42.33 -37.38
C SER A 31 -15.82 41.00 -37.61
N LYS A 32 -15.86 40.54 -38.86
CA LYS A 32 -15.25 39.30 -39.32
C LYS A 32 -13.95 39.56 -40.08
N ASP A 33 -13.14 40.50 -39.58
CA ASP A 33 -11.91 40.99 -40.22
C ASP A 33 -10.78 39.95 -40.31
N TYR A 34 -10.97 38.80 -39.65
CA TYR A 34 -10.07 37.65 -39.70
C TYR A 34 -10.53 36.52 -40.64
N GLU A 35 -11.64 36.65 -41.38
CA GLU A 35 -12.15 35.58 -42.27
C GLU A 35 -11.18 35.22 -43.41
N SER A 36 -10.33 36.15 -43.85
CA SER A 36 -9.28 35.90 -44.85
C SER A 36 -7.92 35.58 -44.23
N SER A 37 -7.83 35.49 -42.90
CA SER A 37 -6.58 35.18 -42.20
C SER A 37 -6.23 33.70 -42.34
N TRP A 38 -4.94 33.41 -42.50
CA TRP A 38 -4.42 32.04 -42.44
C TRP A 38 -4.62 31.39 -41.06
N ALA A 39 -4.88 32.20 -40.02
CA ALA A 39 -5.13 31.74 -38.65
C ALA A 39 -6.63 31.74 -38.30
N LYS A 40 -7.52 31.79 -39.28
CA LYS A 40 -8.98 31.93 -39.08
C LYS A 40 -9.52 30.95 -38.06
N GLU A 41 -9.23 29.66 -38.20
CA GLU A 41 -9.76 28.60 -37.34
C GLU A 41 -9.30 28.78 -35.89
N THR A 42 -8.03 29.09 -35.69
CA THR A 42 -7.47 29.36 -34.34
C THR A 42 -8.10 30.60 -33.71
N ILE A 43 -8.26 31.67 -34.48
CA ILE A 43 -8.88 32.92 -34.02
C ILE A 43 -10.34 32.66 -33.62
N GLN A 44 -11.11 31.98 -34.47
CA GLN A 44 -12.49 31.64 -34.19
C GLN A 44 -12.64 30.78 -32.93
N SER A 45 -11.76 29.77 -32.77
CA SER A 45 -11.72 28.94 -31.57
C SER A 45 -11.45 29.77 -30.32
N ALA A 46 -10.41 30.61 -30.32
CA ALA A 46 -10.03 31.41 -29.16
C ALA A 46 -11.07 32.47 -28.77
N LEU A 47 -11.78 33.04 -29.75
CA LEU A 47 -12.91 33.94 -29.51
C LEU A 47 -14.10 33.18 -28.89
N SER A 48 -14.41 31.99 -29.40
CA SER A 48 -15.54 31.19 -28.91
C SER A 48 -15.34 30.66 -27.49
N SER A 49 -14.10 30.38 -27.10
CA SER A 49 -13.75 29.91 -25.76
C SER A 49 -13.50 31.03 -24.74
N GLY A 50 -13.60 32.30 -25.16
CA GLY A 50 -13.33 33.45 -24.30
C GLY A 50 -11.85 33.64 -23.93
N ILE A 51 -10.94 32.90 -24.58
CA ILE A 51 -9.50 32.93 -24.33
C ILE A 51 -8.85 34.18 -24.93
N ALA A 52 -9.37 34.66 -26.07
CA ALA A 52 -8.97 35.92 -26.69
C ALA A 52 -10.19 36.84 -26.83
N THR A 53 -9.95 38.15 -26.76
CA THR A 53 -10.96 39.19 -27.02
C THR A 53 -10.54 40.07 -28.18
N GLY A 54 -11.53 40.70 -28.82
CA GLY A 54 -11.30 41.77 -29.80
C GLY A 54 -10.93 43.09 -29.15
N TYR A 55 -10.65 44.07 -29.99
CA TYR A 55 -10.49 45.47 -29.58
C TYR A 55 -11.85 46.12 -29.30
N PRO A 56 -11.90 47.23 -28.53
CA PRO A 56 -13.13 47.96 -28.25
C PRO A 56 -13.90 48.42 -29.50
N ASP A 57 -13.22 48.52 -30.65
CA ASP A 57 -13.81 48.86 -31.95
C ASP A 57 -14.52 47.67 -32.66
N GLY A 58 -14.58 46.50 -32.02
CA GLY A 58 -15.26 45.31 -32.53
C GLY A 58 -14.45 44.49 -33.54
N THR A 59 -13.15 44.76 -33.70
CA THR A 59 -12.24 44.06 -34.63
C THR A 59 -11.25 43.14 -33.92
N PHE A 60 -10.69 42.15 -34.63
CA PHE A 60 -9.61 41.31 -34.10
C PHE A 60 -8.22 41.82 -34.52
N LYS A 61 -8.07 42.40 -35.71
CA LYS A 61 -6.83 42.91 -36.30
C LYS A 61 -5.72 41.86 -36.38
N PRO A 62 -5.91 40.76 -37.13
CA PRO A 62 -4.97 39.62 -37.13
C PRO A 62 -3.54 39.96 -37.56
N ASN A 63 -3.38 40.96 -38.45
CA ASN A 63 -2.08 41.36 -38.99
C ASN A 63 -1.40 42.49 -38.20
N ASN A 64 -2.05 43.02 -37.17
CA ASN A 64 -1.43 44.05 -36.35
C ASN A 64 -0.40 43.42 -35.41
N PRO A 65 0.81 44.00 -35.28
CA PRO A 65 1.75 43.63 -34.24
C PRO A 65 1.15 43.77 -32.84
N VAL A 66 1.50 42.86 -31.93
CA VAL A 66 1.10 42.95 -30.52
C VAL A 66 2.21 43.53 -29.66
N THR A 67 1.84 44.25 -28.61
CA THR A 67 2.79 44.68 -27.58
C THR A 67 3.18 43.49 -26.70
N ARG A 68 4.31 43.64 -26.00
CA ARG A 68 4.78 42.63 -25.05
C ARG A 68 3.77 42.38 -23.93
N ALA A 69 3.12 43.43 -23.40
CA ALA A 69 2.05 43.30 -22.41
C ALA A 69 0.81 42.58 -22.96
N GLU A 70 0.41 42.88 -24.20
CA GLU A 70 -0.70 42.17 -24.87
C GLU A 70 -0.40 40.69 -25.05
N PHE A 71 0.82 40.33 -25.47
CA PHE A 71 1.25 38.95 -25.61
C PHE A 71 1.18 38.19 -24.27
N ILE A 72 1.69 38.80 -23.20
CA ILE A 72 1.66 38.21 -21.84
C ILE A 72 0.21 38.01 -21.37
N SER A 73 -0.68 38.98 -21.62
CA SER A 73 -2.12 38.83 -21.34
C SER A 73 -2.72 37.62 -22.04
N LEU A 74 -2.40 37.41 -23.32
CA LEU A 74 -2.88 36.24 -24.08
C LEU A 74 -2.36 34.93 -23.48
N VAL A 75 -1.07 34.86 -23.10
CA VAL A 75 -0.50 33.67 -22.44
C VAL A 75 -1.21 33.38 -21.13
N ASN A 76 -1.38 34.38 -20.27
CA ASN A 76 -2.07 34.22 -18.98
C ASN A 76 -3.51 33.74 -19.14
N ASN A 77 -4.24 34.25 -20.13
CA ASN A 77 -5.62 33.84 -20.39
C ASN A 77 -5.70 32.40 -20.91
N VAL A 78 -4.80 32.00 -21.81
CA VAL A 78 -4.79 30.64 -22.37
C VAL A 78 -4.40 29.61 -21.30
N PHE A 79 -3.39 29.91 -20.47
CA PHE A 79 -2.84 28.98 -19.48
C PHE A 79 -3.47 29.10 -18.09
N GLY A 80 -4.37 30.07 -17.87
CA GLY A 80 -5.11 30.24 -16.62
C GLY A 80 -4.27 30.73 -15.44
N PHE A 81 -3.19 31.48 -15.67
CA PHE A 81 -2.34 31.97 -14.59
C PHE A 81 -3.04 33.08 -13.77
N THR A 82 -3.16 32.86 -12.46
CA THR A 82 -3.86 33.77 -11.54
C THR A 82 -2.97 34.37 -10.46
N ASN A 83 -1.99 33.61 -9.96
CA ASN A 83 -1.03 34.06 -8.95
C ASN A 83 -0.13 35.15 -9.51
N ALA A 84 0.14 36.22 -8.76
CA ALA A 84 0.99 37.33 -9.17
C ALA A 84 2.14 37.55 -8.17
N ALA A 85 3.35 37.77 -8.69
CA ALA A 85 4.50 38.24 -7.94
C ALA A 85 4.62 39.76 -8.01
N THR A 86 5.29 40.37 -7.03
CA THR A 86 5.60 41.80 -7.05
C THR A 86 6.56 42.14 -8.20
N THR A 87 6.26 43.18 -8.96
CA THR A 87 7.08 43.66 -10.07
C THR A 87 7.96 44.83 -9.62
N ASN A 88 9.26 44.79 -9.90
CA ASN A 88 10.22 45.88 -9.61
C ASN A 88 11.00 46.24 -10.88
N TYR A 89 10.31 46.78 -11.89
CA TYR A 89 10.92 47.18 -13.16
C TYR A 89 10.84 48.70 -13.34
N THR A 90 11.83 49.27 -14.03
CA THR A 90 11.97 50.73 -14.18
C THR A 90 10.86 51.39 -15.00
N ASP A 91 10.16 50.60 -15.81
CA ASP A 91 9.11 51.03 -16.75
C ASP A 91 7.75 50.36 -16.46
N VAL A 92 7.52 49.90 -15.23
CA VAL A 92 6.24 49.34 -14.79
C VAL A 92 5.81 50.00 -13.47
N SER A 93 4.82 50.87 -13.54
CA SER A 93 4.14 51.44 -12.37
C SER A 93 3.08 50.48 -11.85
N THR A 94 2.85 50.46 -10.52
CA THR A 94 1.81 49.63 -9.90
C THR A 94 0.39 50.01 -10.32
N THR A 95 0.20 51.21 -10.90
CA THR A 95 -1.07 51.69 -11.42
C THR A 95 -1.30 51.33 -12.89
N ASP A 96 -0.30 50.79 -13.59
CA ASP A 96 -0.43 50.44 -14.99
C ASP A 96 -1.32 49.21 -15.17
N TRP A 97 -2.15 49.21 -16.21
CA TRP A 97 -3.10 48.12 -16.46
C TRP A 97 -2.43 46.75 -16.61
N TYR A 98 -1.17 46.73 -17.09
CA TYR A 98 -0.38 45.52 -17.31
C TYR A 98 0.45 45.09 -16.09
N ALA A 99 0.55 45.88 -15.03
CA ALA A 99 1.30 45.51 -13.83
C ALA A 99 0.85 44.15 -13.23
N PRO A 100 -0.45 43.88 -13.02
CA PRO A 100 -0.89 42.56 -12.55
C PRO A 100 -0.62 41.45 -13.58
N THR A 101 -0.69 41.75 -14.88
CA THR A 101 -0.41 40.81 -15.97
C THR A 101 1.06 40.36 -15.95
N ILE A 102 1.98 41.30 -15.77
CA ILE A 102 3.42 41.02 -15.67
C ILE A 102 3.73 40.24 -14.38
N GLY A 103 3.12 40.63 -13.26
CA GLY A 103 3.26 39.91 -11.99
C GLY A 103 2.89 38.43 -12.11
N LYS A 104 1.82 38.11 -12.85
CA LYS A 104 1.41 36.73 -13.12
C LYS A 104 2.44 35.95 -13.94
N ALA A 105 3.00 36.61 -14.95
CA ALA A 105 4.00 36.02 -15.80
C ALA A 105 5.29 35.66 -15.05
N LEU A 106 5.69 36.50 -14.09
CA LEU A 106 6.84 36.25 -13.22
C LEU A 106 6.58 35.11 -12.25
N ALA A 107 5.40 35.07 -11.62
CA ALA A 107 5.03 33.98 -10.73
C ALA A 107 5.00 32.63 -11.45
N ALA A 108 4.58 32.63 -12.72
CA ALA A 108 4.59 31.44 -13.58
C ALA A 108 5.98 31.13 -14.20
N GLY A 109 6.99 31.99 -13.99
CA GLY A 109 8.38 31.74 -14.38
C GLY A 109 8.69 31.84 -15.89
N TYR A 110 7.74 32.21 -16.75
CA TYR A 110 7.95 32.23 -18.20
C TYR A 110 8.56 33.54 -18.73
N ILE A 111 8.77 34.55 -17.88
CA ILE A 111 9.42 35.81 -18.22
C ILE A 111 10.37 36.28 -17.11
N SER A 112 11.35 37.12 -17.46
CA SER A 112 12.37 37.65 -16.51
C SER A 112 12.70 39.14 -16.66
N GLY A 113 12.20 39.80 -17.72
CA GLY A 113 12.62 41.17 -18.08
C GLY A 113 13.95 41.23 -18.84
N TYR A 114 14.39 42.45 -19.15
CA TYR A 114 15.65 42.71 -19.85
C TYR A 114 16.81 42.97 -18.88
N PRO A 115 18.08 42.79 -19.30
CA PRO A 115 19.25 43.07 -18.45
C PRO A 115 19.36 44.52 -17.96
N ASP A 116 18.71 45.47 -18.64
CA ASP A 116 18.66 46.89 -18.27
C ASP A 116 17.65 47.21 -17.15
N GLY A 117 16.96 46.19 -16.61
CA GLY A 117 15.97 46.35 -15.54
C GLY A 117 14.58 46.81 -16.02
N SER A 118 14.32 46.77 -17.32
CA SER A 118 13.01 47.10 -17.92
C SER A 118 12.21 45.85 -18.32
N MET A 119 10.91 46.04 -18.59
CA MET A 119 10.00 45.04 -19.16
C MET A 119 9.54 45.34 -20.57
N LYS A 120 9.62 46.60 -21.01
CA LYS A 120 9.17 47.16 -22.29
C LYS A 120 7.73 46.74 -22.65
N PRO A 121 6.75 46.97 -21.75
CA PRO A 121 5.39 46.44 -21.89
C PRO A 121 4.66 46.97 -23.14
N ASP A 122 4.87 48.24 -23.48
CA ASP A 122 4.23 48.90 -24.62
C ASP A 122 5.00 48.72 -25.94
N ALA A 123 6.21 48.15 -25.91
CA ALA A 123 6.96 47.84 -27.11
C ALA A 123 6.35 46.63 -27.83
N HIS A 124 6.34 46.68 -29.16
CA HIS A 124 5.99 45.51 -29.97
C HIS A 124 7.02 44.39 -29.77
N ILE A 125 6.52 43.15 -29.64
CA ILE A 125 7.36 41.99 -29.33
C ILE A 125 7.87 41.31 -30.61
N SER A 126 9.17 41.06 -30.65
CA SER A 126 9.80 40.35 -31.76
C SER A 126 9.55 38.84 -31.70
N ARG A 127 9.64 38.17 -32.86
CA ARG A 127 9.39 36.72 -32.98
C ARG A 127 10.38 35.89 -32.14
N GLN A 128 11.63 36.32 -32.02
CA GLN A 128 12.63 35.63 -31.19
C GLN A 128 12.35 35.76 -29.67
N GLU A 129 11.70 36.83 -29.25
CA GLU A 129 11.29 37.00 -27.85
C GLU A 129 10.09 36.11 -27.52
N VAL A 130 9.13 36.01 -28.45
CA VAL A 130 8.01 35.07 -28.35
C VAL A 130 8.52 33.63 -28.23
N ALA A 131 9.47 33.22 -29.08
CA ALA A 131 10.09 31.90 -29.00
C ALA A 131 10.73 31.63 -27.64
N SER A 132 11.47 32.61 -27.11
CA SER A 132 12.13 32.51 -25.80
C SER A 132 11.14 32.38 -24.65
N ILE A 133 10.04 33.12 -24.69
CA ILE A 133 8.98 33.02 -23.69
C ILE A 133 8.29 31.65 -23.76
N ILE A 134 7.91 31.19 -24.96
CA ILE A 134 7.23 29.91 -25.14
C ILE A 134 8.13 28.72 -24.76
N SER A 135 9.39 28.74 -25.15
CA SER A 135 10.37 27.72 -24.78
C SER A 135 10.49 27.62 -23.26
N ARG A 136 10.51 28.75 -22.54
CA ARG A 136 10.55 28.75 -21.08
C ARG A 136 9.24 28.28 -20.46
N LEU A 137 8.11 28.75 -20.97
CA LEU A 137 6.75 28.38 -20.54
C LEU A 137 6.51 26.87 -20.58
N LYS A 138 7.07 26.20 -21.59
CA LYS A 138 6.92 24.76 -21.81
C LYS A 138 8.14 23.94 -21.44
N SER A 139 9.17 24.57 -20.84
CA SER A 139 10.44 23.94 -20.47
C SER A 139 11.08 23.14 -21.62
N LEU A 140 11.00 23.68 -22.84
CA LEU A 140 11.52 23.03 -24.03
C LEU A 140 13.05 23.12 -24.04
N SER A 141 13.68 22.05 -24.53
CA SER A 141 15.11 21.97 -24.77
C SER A 141 15.35 21.60 -26.23
N ALA A 142 16.32 22.25 -26.86
CA ALA A 142 16.71 21.93 -28.23
C ALA A 142 17.57 20.67 -28.26
N THR A 143 17.45 19.89 -29.33
CA THR A 143 18.29 18.71 -29.60
C THR A 143 19.49 19.03 -30.51
N SER A 144 19.52 20.23 -31.08
CA SER A 144 20.58 20.73 -31.97
C SER A 144 21.13 22.08 -31.49
N ASP A 145 22.39 22.37 -31.84
CA ASP A 145 23.04 23.67 -31.58
C ASP A 145 22.90 24.68 -32.74
N THR A 146 22.35 24.24 -33.88
CA THR A 146 22.33 25.02 -35.12
C THR A 146 20.90 25.17 -35.65
N PRO A 147 20.38 26.40 -35.80
CA PRO A 147 19.05 26.63 -36.37
C PRO A 147 19.07 26.35 -37.87
N ASP A 148 18.08 25.59 -38.33
CA ASP A 148 17.87 25.28 -39.74
C ASP A 148 17.01 26.36 -40.42
N PHE A 149 17.50 27.60 -40.43
CA PHE A 149 16.83 28.74 -41.06
C PHE A 149 17.80 29.54 -41.93
N THR A 150 17.31 30.02 -43.07
CA THR A 150 18.11 30.77 -44.05
C THR A 150 18.63 32.10 -43.51
N ASP A 151 17.96 32.68 -42.51
CA ASP A 151 18.36 33.88 -41.78
C ASP A 151 18.90 33.58 -40.38
N GLY A 152 19.40 32.35 -40.15
CA GLY A 152 19.92 31.90 -38.86
C GLY A 152 21.05 32.77 -38.28
N SER A 153 21.80 33.47 -39.14
CA SER A 153 22.84 34.44 -38.72
C SER A 153 22.28 35.72 -38.09
N SER A 154 21.01 36.04 -38.33
CA SER A 154 20.32 37.19 -37.72
C SER A 154 19.70 36.87 -36.36
N ILE A 155 19.77 35.60 -35.92
CA ILE A 155 19.27 35.15 -34.62
C ILE A 155 20.27 35.54 -33.53
N ALA A 156 19.79 36.22 -32.50
CA ALA A 156 20.64 36.57 -31.37
C ALA A 156 21.06 35.31 -30.58
N ALA A 157 22.30 35.30 -30.07
CA ALA A 157 22.85 34.13 -29.36
C ALA A 157 21.97 33.67 -28.18
N TRP A 158 21.34 34.61 -27.48
CA TRP A 158 20.48 34.33 -26.32
C TRP A 158 19.14 33.67 -26.67
N SER A 159 18.64 33.83 -27.90
CA SER A 159 17.35 33.27 -28.36
C SER A 159 17.53 32.01 -29.20
N LYS A 160 18.76 31.68 -29.60
CA LYS A 160 19.08 30.61 -30.54
C LYS A 160 18.52 29.26 -30.11
N GLN A 161 18.82 28.82 -28.89
CA GLN A 161 18.36 27.53 -28.36
C GLN A 161 16.83 27.49 -28.23
N ALA A 162 16.22 28.58 -27.77
CA ALA A 162 14.76 28.66 -27.67
C ALA A 162 14.07 28.57 -29.04
N ILE A 163 14.63 29.21 -30.07
CA ILE A 163 14.10 29.15 -31.45
C ILE A 163 14.17 27.72 -32.01
N ILE A 164 15.27 27.01 -31.79
CA ILE A 164 15.41 25.61 -32.20
C ILE A 164 14.35 24.76 -31.48
N ALA A 165 14.23 24.90 -30.17
CA ALA A 165 13.31 24.11 -29.36
C ALA A 165 11.84 24.31 -29.76
N VAL A 166 11.40 25.54 -30.06
CA VAL A 166 10.01 25.78 -30.50
C VAL A 166 9.73 25.30 -31.93
N ASP A 167 10.75 25.21 -32.79
CA ASP A 167 10.61 24.63 -34.14
C ASP A 167 10.58 23.11 -34.10
N GLU A 168 11.46 22.48 -33.32
CA GLU A 168 11.47 21.03 -33.08
C GLU A 168 10.13 20.58 -32.49
N ALA A 169 9.60 21.33 -31.51
CA ALA A 169 8.28 21.11 -30.93
C ALA A 169 7.11 21.46 -31.86
N LYS A 170 7.37 22.01 -33.06
CA LYS A 170 6.39 22.51 -34.04
C LYS A 170 5.39 23.53 -33.47
N ILE A 171 5.79 24.24 -32.42
CA ILE A 171 5.01 25.32 -31.80
C ILE A 171 5.15 26.61 -32.61
N MET A 172 6.38 26.97 -33.00
CA MET A 172 6.65 28.06 -33.93
C MET A 172 7.52 27.55 -35.07
N VAL A 173 7.02 27.69 -36.29
CA VAL A 173 7.72 27.21 -37.50
C VAL A 173 8.22 28.38 -38.35
N GLY A 174 9.22 28.12 -39.19
CA GLY A 174 9.70 29.06 -40.21
C GLY A 174 8.65 29.41 -41.27
N TYR A 175 8.90 30.48 -42.01
CA TYR A 175 8.11 30.88 -43.17
C TYR A 175 8.42 29.99 -44.38
N PRO A 176 7.52 29.92 -45.38
CA PRO A 176 7.71 29.08 -46.57
C PRO A 176 9.01 29.34 -47.37
N ASN A 177 9.62 30.51 -47.20
CA ASN A 177 10.90 30.87 -47.82
C ASN A 177 12.14 30.38 -47.01
N GLY A 178 11.93 29.56 -45.98
CA GLY A 178 13.00 29.01 -45.13
C GLY A 178 13.54 29.96 -44.05
N SER A 179 12.98 31.17 -43.91
CA SER A 179 13.41 32.14 -42.88
C SER A 179 12.60 31.99 -41.59
N PHE A 180 13.18 32.33 -40.44
CA PHE A 180 12.45 32.49 -39.18
C PHE A 180 11.98 33.94 -38.95
N LYS A 181 12.72 34.93 -39.45
CA LYS A 181 12.54 36.37 -39.22
C LYS A 181 12.58 36.77 -37.73
N PRO A 182 13.72 36.52 -37.03
CA PRO A 182 13.81 36.70 -35.57
C PRO A 182 13.52 38.11 -35.08
N LEU A 183 13.86 39.13 -35.88
CA LEU A 183 13.66 40.56 -35.54
C LEU A 183 12.31 41.12 -36.00
N ALA A 184 11.51 40.35 -36.74
CA ALA A 184 10.19 40.80 -37.17
C ALA A 184 9.24 40.91 -35.98
N GLN A 185 8.36 41.91 -36.02
CA GLN A 185 7.33 42.10 -35.01
C GLN A 185 6.25 41.02 -35.16
N THR A 186 5.86 40.41 -34.05
CA THR A 186 4.90 39.29 -34.07
C THR A 186 3.48 39.85 -34.21
N THR A 187 2.76 39.40 -35.23
CA THR A 187 1.35 39.76 -35.42
C THR A 187 0.45 39.06 -34.41
N ARG A 188 -0.74 39.61 -34.17
CA ARG A 188 -1.72 39.03 -33.24
C ARG A 188 -2.14 37.61 -33.62
N ALA A 189 -2.27 37.33 -34.92
CA ALA A 189 -2.54 35.98 -35.41
C ALA A 189 -1.39 35.01 -35.11
N GLU A 190 -0.14 35.41 -35.36
CA GLU A 190 1.03 34.57 -35.08
C GLU A 190 1.20 34.29 -33.59
N ALA A 191 1.01 35.33 -32.75
CA ALA A 191 1.03 35.19 -31.31
C ALA A 191 0.01 34.16 -30.83
N LEU A 192 -1.25 34.30 -31.25
CA LEU A 192 -2.31 33.40 -30.82
C LEU A 192 -2.04 31.95 -31.27
N VAL A 193 -1.63 31.74 -32.52
CA VAL A 193 -1.29 30.40 -33.03
C VAL A 193 -0.16 29.75 -32.25
N ALA A 194 0.91 30.50 -31.96
CA ALA A 194 2.03 30.00 -31.18
C ALA A 194 1.59 29.60 -29.75
N ILE A 195 0.77 30.43 -29.09
CA ILE A 195 0.28 30.16 -27.73
C ILE A 195 -0.67 28.94 -27.72
N THR A 196 -1.61 28.83 -28.67
CA THR A 196 -2.53 27.67 -28.74
C THR A 196 -1.80 26.36 -29.04
N ARG A 197 -0.76 26.40 -29.89
CA ARG A 197 0.10 25.24 -30.12
C ARG A 197 0.89 24.87 -28.87
N ALA A 198 1.45 25.85 -28.15
CA ALA A 198 2.13 25.61 -26.87
C ALA A 198 1.19 25.02 -25.81
N PHE A 199 -0.06 25.47 -25.77
CA PHE A 199 -1.09 24.96 -24.86
C PHE A 199 -1.43 23.49 -25.16
N SER A 200 -1.57 23.16 -26.45
CA SER A 200 -1.87 21.80 -26.91
C SER A 200 -0.64 20.87 -26.94
N TYR A 201 0.56 21.42 -26.70
CA TYR A 201 1.80 20.65 -26.68
C TYR A 201 1.89 19.83 -25.40
N ASN A 202 1.76 18.53 -25.55
CA ASN A 202 2.05 17.54 -24.53
C ASN A 202 3.47 17.02 -24.74
N VAL A 203 4.30 17.06 -23.69
CA VAL A 203 5.60 16.38 -23.71
C VAL A 203 5.30 14.88 -23.75
N ILE A 204 5.40 14.26 -24.92
CA ILE A 204 5.56 12.81 -25.02
C ILE A 204 6.98 12.49 -24.56
N ASN A 205 7.14 12.27 -23.26
CA ASN A 205 8.35 11.64 -22.76
C ASN A 205 8.25 10.17 -23.18
N GLU A 206 8.97 9.76 -24.22
CA GLU A 206 9.02 8.36 -24.63
C GLU A 206 9.49 7.54 -23.42
N PRO A 207 8.77 6.47 -23.03
CA PRO A 207 9.19 5.64 -21.91
C PRO A 207 10.55 5.00 -22.23
N ILE A 208 11.47 5.08 -21.27
CA ILE A 208 12.74 4.35 -21.35
C ILE A 208 12.41 2.88 -21.14
N ALA A 209 12.48 2.09 -22.21
CA ALA A 209 12.16 0.66 -22.18
C ALA A 209 13.23 -0.17 -21.47
N VAL A 210 12.83 -1.25 -20.80
CA VAL A 210 13.73 -2.28 -20.28
C VAL A 210 14.48 -2.98 -21.43
N SER A 211 15.80 -2.94 -21.40
CA SER A 211 16.67 -3.62 -22.36
C SER A 211 17.04 -5.05 -21.95
N SER A 212 17.24 -5.29 -20.64
CA SER A 212 17.53 -6.63 -20.10
C SER A 212 17.03 -6.79 -18.66
N VAL A 213 16.81 -8.05 -18.29
CA VAL A 213 16.53 -8.53 -16.93
C VAL A 213 17.54 -9.62 -16.66
N ASP A 214 18.38 -9.43 -15.66
CA ASP A 214 19.49 -10.31 -15.31
C ASP A 214 19.45 -10.66 -13.80
N VAL A 215 20.13 -11.73 -13.42
CA VAL A 215 20.28 -12.17 -12.03
C VAL A 215 21.76 -12.37 -11.71
N ALA A 216 22.19 -12.03 -10.50
CA ALA A 216 23.61 -12.11 -10.13
C ALA A 216 24.14 -13.55 -9.98
N GLN A 217 23.24 -14.54 -9.89
CA GLN A 217 23.57 -15.94 -9.63
C GLN A 217 22.68 -16.87 -10.45
N ASP A 218 23.29 -17.79 -11.19
CA ASP A 218 22.56 -18.78 -12.03
C ASP A 218 22.01 -19.95 -11.21
N THR A 219 22.58 -20.19 -10.03
CA THR A 219 22.23 -21.30 -9.15
C THR A 219 22.18 -20.88 -7.70
N MET A 220 21.31 -21.52 -6.93
CA MET A 220 21.20 -21.35 -5.48
C MET A 220 20.95 -22.71 -4.83
N THR A 221 21.65 -22.99 -3.73
CA THR A 221 21.39 -24.18 -2.90
C THR A 221 20.81 -23.77 -1.57
N LEU A 222 19.69 -24.40 -1.18
CA LEU A 222 18.99 -24.17 0.09
C LEU A 222 18.74 -25.51 0.79
N ILE A 223 18.40 -25.45 2.07
CA ILE A 223 18.00 -26.64 2.84
C ILE A 223 16.48 -26.64 3.01
N ALA A 224 15.83 -27.79 2.81
CA ALA A 224 14.38 -27.93 3.00
C ALA A 224 13.97 -27.48 4.42
N GLY A 225 13.02 -26.55 4.52
CA GLY A 225 12.58 -25.96 5.79
C GLY A 225 13.60 -25.03 6.47
N GLY A 226 14.73 -24.74 5.83
CA GLY A 226 15.76 -23.82 6.31
C GLY A 226 15.48 -22.35 5.99
N SER A 227 16.52 -21.51 6.14
CA SER A 227 16.44 -20.08 5.82
C SER A 227 16.12 -19.82 4.34
N THR A 228 15.43 -18.72 4.07
CA THR A 228 15.15 -18.27 2.71
C THR A 228 16.43 -17.80 2.00
N GLY A 229 16.43 -17.87 0.67
CA GLY A 229 17.46 -17.28 -0.18
C GLY A 229 16.95 -16.02 -0.88
N THR A 230 17.84 -15.11 -1.24
CA THR A 230 17.48 -13.90 -2.00
C THR A 230 18.17 -13.92 -3.36
N ILE A 231 17.40 -13.68 -4.42
CA ILE A 231 17.91 -13.50 -5.78
C ILE A 231 18.13 -12.00 -6.01
N ALA A 232 19.38 -11.61 -6.24
CA ALA A 232 19.70 -10.25 -6.65
C ALA A 232 19.35 -10.05 -8.13
N LEU A 233 18.42 -9.12 -8.39
CA LEU A 233 17.90 -8.77 -9.71
C LEU A 233 18.59 -7.50 -10.24
N GLU A 234 18.98 -7.52 -11.51
CA GLU A 234 19.54 -6.37 -12.21
C GLU A 234 18.69 -6.05 -13.46
N ILE A 235 18.10 -4.86 -13.52
CA ILE A 235 17.33 -4.38 -14.66
C ILE A 235 18.13 -3.28 -15.35
N SER A 236 18.35 -3.43 -16.66
CA SER A 236 19.01 -2.41 -17.48
C SER A 236 18.04 -1.78 -18.49
N PRO A 237 18.11 -0.46 -18.72
CA PRO A 237 18.84 0.50 -17.89
C PRO A 237 18.14 0.68 -16.52
N ASN A 238 18.90 1.07 -15.49
CA ASN A 238 18.39 1.24 -14.12
C ASN A 238 17.35 2.38 -13.96
N ASN A 239 17.16 3.18 -15.00
CA ASN A 239 16.16 4.25 -15.08
C ASN A 239 15.04 3.91 -16.07
N ALA A 240 14.86 2.64 -16.43
CA ALA A 240 13.71 2.20 -17.20
C ALA A 240 12.41 2.66 -16.52
N THR A 241 11.44 3.07 -17.34
CA THR A 241 10.20 3.73 -16.88
C THR A 241 9.31 2.77 -16.10
N ASN A 242 9.33 1.47 -16.43
CA ASN A 242 8.65 0.43 -15.67
C ASN A 242 9.62 -0.72 -15.33
N GLN A 243 10.04 -0.80 -14.07
CA GLN A 243 10.93 -1.85 -13.56
C GLN A 243 10.19 -2.98 -12.84
N SER A 244 8.87 -3.04 -13.01
CA SER A 244 8.05 -4.08 -12.36
C SER A 244 8.34 -5.45 -12.97
N VAL A 245 8.43 -6.46 -12.12
CA VAL A 245 8.66 -7.84 -12.53
C VAL A 245 7.62 -8.79 -11.95
N GLU A 246 7.58 -9.99 -12.50
CA GLU A 246 6.81 -11.13 -12.01
C GLU A 246 7.74 -12.31 -11.75
N TRP A 247 7.55 -12.97 -10.61
CA TRP A 247 8.32 -14.13 -10.18
C TRP A 247 7.46 -15.38 -10.26
N THR A 248 8.04 -16.47 -10.76
CA THR A 248 7.38 -17.77 -10.85
C THR A 248 8.33 -18.88 -10.43
N SER A 249 7.78 -19.93 -9.82
CA SER A 249 8.50 -21.18 -9.56
C SER A 249 7.94 -22.27 -10.47
N SER A 250 8.83 -23.07 -11.06
CA SER A 250 8.43 -24.25 -11.83
C SER A 250 7.83 -25.36 -10.97
N ASP A 251 8.15 -25.39 -9.67
CA ASP A 251 7.63 -26.37 -8.72
C ASP A 251 7.52 -25.75 -7.32
N THR A 252 6.32 -25.29 -6.99
CA THR A 252 6.01 -24.69 -5.69
C THR A 252 5.95 -25.71 -4.56
N SER A 253 6.07 -27.02 -4.82
CA SER A 253 6.24 -28.03 -3.76
C SER A 253 7.69 -28.16 -3.32
N VAL A 254 8.64 -27.73 -4.16
CA VAL A 254 10.08 -27.71 -3.87
C VAL A 254 10.51 -26.35 -3.32
N ALA A 255 10.17 -25.25 -4.01
CA ALA A 255 10.49 -23.90 -3.56
C ALA A 255 9.47 -22.88 -4.07
N THR A 256 9.08 -21.93 -3.23
CA THR A 256 8.26 -20.77 -3.62
C THR A 256 9.12 -19.52 -3.74
N VAL A 257 8.62 -18.51 -4.45
CA VAL A 257 9.30 -17.22 -4.61
C VAL A 257 8.28 -16.08 -4.49
N GLU A 258 8.64 -15.03 -3.75
CA GLU A 258 7.89 -13.78 -3.66
C GLU A 258 8.91 -12.63 -3.59
N ASP A 259 8.79 -11.64 -4.47
CA ASP A 259 9.70 -10.47 -4.55
C ASP A 259 11.20 -10.83 -4.56
N GLY A 260 11.56 -11.91 -5.26
CA GLY A 260 12.94 -12.40 -5.34
C GLY A 260 13.43 -13.16 -4.10
N ILE A 261 12.58 -13.35 -3.08
CA ILE A 261 12.86 -14.15 -1.90
C ILE A 261 12.35 -15.57 -2.13
N VAL A 262 13.26 -16.53 -2.11
CA VAL A 262 13.01 -17.95 -2.34
C VAL A 262 12.86 -18.68 -1.02
N THR A 263 11.74 -19.37 -0.81
CA THR A 263 11.48 -20.20 0.38
C THR A 263 11.64 -21.68 0.03
N PRO A 264 12.56 -22.42 0.68
CA PRO A 264 12.77 -23.84 0.41
C PRO A 264 11.75 -24.71 1.16
N ILE A 265 11.05 -25.60 0.44
CA ILE A 265 9.95 -26.40 0.99
C ILE A 265 10.36 -27.87 1.13
N ALA A 266 10.78 -28.51 0.05
CA ALA A 266 11.10 -29.94 0.04
C ALA A 266 12.31 -30.23 -0.85
N GLU A 267 12.97 -31.36 -0.61
CA GLU A 267 14.10 -31.82 -1.42
C GLU A 267 13.72 -31.90 -2.90
N GLY A 268 14.52 -31.27 -3.76
CA GLY A 268 14.28 -31.25 -5.19
C GLY A 268 14.96 -30.09 -5.89
N THR A 269 14.56 -29.85 -7.14
CA THR A 269 15.06 -28.73 -7.94
C THR A 269 13.90 -27.97 -8.55
N ALA A 270 13.88 -26.65 -8.37
CA ALA A 270 12.91 -25.74 -8.97
C ALA A 270 13.63 -24.65 -9.77
N LEU A 271 13.05 -24.24 -10.89
CA LEU A 271 13.49 -23.09 -11.66
C LEU A 271 12.69 -21.88 -11.22
N ILE A 272 13.39 -20.87 -10.70
CA ILE A 272 12.81 -19.58 -10.35
C ILE A 272 13.03 -18.63 -11.51
N LYS A 273 11.94 -18.20 -12.15
CA LYS A 273 11.97 -17.31 -13.30
C LYS A 273 11.44 -15.93 -12.93
N VAL A 274 12.20 -14.90 -13.28
CA VAL A 274 11.79 -13.49 -13.23
C VAL A 274 11.49 -12.99 -14.65
N THR A 275 10.38 -12.29 -14.83
CA THR A 275 9.92 -11.74 -16.11
C THR A 275 9.58 -10.27 -15.96
N SER A 276 10.04 -9.40 -16.86
CA SER A 276 9.60 -7.99 -16.88
C SER A 276 8.11 -7.92 -17.21
N LYS A 277 7.36 -7.11 -16.46
CA LYS A 277 5.96 -6.79 -16.78
C LYS A 277 5.81 -5.79 -17.92
N GLU A 278 6.89 -5.09 -18.29
CA GLU A 278 6.90 -4.19 -19.44
C GLU A 278 7.11 -4.97 -20.75
N ASP A 279 8.02 -5.95 -20.75
CA ASP A 279 8.36 -6.77 -21.90
C ASP A 279 8.58 -8.22 -21.46
N GLU A 280 7.59 -9.07 -21.71
CA GLU A 280 7.59 -10.49 -21.33
C GLU A 280 8.71 -11.31 -21.98
N THR A 281 9.38 -10.77 -23.01
CA THR A 281 10.56 -11.41 -23.63
C THR A 281 11.83 -11.24 -22.79
N LYS A 282 11.84 -10.32 -21.82
CA LYS A 282 12.97 -10.06 -20.93
C LYS A 282 12.82 -10.88 -19.66
N THR A 283 13.64 -11.92 -19.55
CA THR A 283 13.55 -12.88 -18.46
C THR A 283 14.93 -13.34 -18.02
N ALA A 284 15.06 -13.66 -16.74
CA ALA A 284 16.20 -14.41 -16.19
C ALA A 284 15.69 -15.60 -15.38
N THR A 285 16.53 -16.61 -15.18
CA THR A 285 16.16 -17.84 -14.48
C THR A 285 17.29 -18.28 -13.56
N VAL A 286 16.94 -18.68 -12.34
CA VAL A 286 17.86 -19.25 -11.34
C VAL A 286 17.46 -20.70 -11.08
N THR A 287 18.42 -21.61 -11.11
CA THR A 287 18.20 -23.00 -10.69
C THR A 287 18.34 -23.10 -9.18
N VAL A 288 17.26 -23.42 -8.48
CA VAL A 288 17.24 -23.59 -7.03
C VAL A 288 17.25 -25.09 -6.71
N THR A 289 18.33 -25.55 -6.08
CA THR A 289 18.44 -26.90 -5.53
C THR A 289 18.12 -26.84 -4.05
N VAL A 290 17.06 -27.52 -3.64
CA VAL A 290 16.74 -27.71 -2.23
C VAL A 290 17.27 -29.07 -1.82
N GLU A 291 18.30 -29.06 -0.99
CA GLU A 291 18.88 -30.26 -0.43
C GLU A 291 18.07 -30.73 0.79
N LYS A 292 18.05 -32.04 0.99
CA LYS A 292 17.56 -32.64 2.21
C LYS A 292 18.40 -32.13 3.39
N SER A 293 17.76 -31.73 4.47
CA SER A 293 18.47 -31.39 5.70
C SER A 293 19.35 -32.57 6.14
N THR A 294 20.66 -32.35 6.19
CA THR A 294 21.67 -33.31 6.68
C THR A 294 21.98 -33.15 8.16
N GLU A 295 21.46 -32.09 8.79
CA GLU A 295 21.35 -32.05 10.24
C GLU A 295 20.49 -33.25 10.64
N PRO A 296 20.94 -34.13 11.55
CA PRO A 296 20.07 -35.19 12.04
C PRO A 296 18.81 -34.51 12.55
N ILE A 297 17.65 -34.91 12.02
CA ILE A 297 16.38 -34.63 12.69
C ILE A 297 16.58 -35.20 14.09
N GLN A 298 16.87 -34.34 15.07
CA GLN A 298 16.75 -34.77 16.45
C GLN A 298 15.29 -35.13 16.57
N THR A 299 15.02 -36.43 16.64
CA THR A 299 13.68 -36.94 16.89
C THR A 299 13.23 -36.27 18.17
N VAL A 300 12.29 -35.33 18.06
CA VAL A 300 11.73 -34.65 19.21
C VAL A 300 10.80 -35.65 19.87
N ASP A 301 11.18 -36.12 21.05
CA ASP A 301 10.31 -37.01 21.81
C ASP A 301 9.03 -36.25 22.21
N SER A 302 7.91 -36.96 22.30
CA SER A 302 6.65 -36.38 22.78
C SER A 302 6.79 -35.91 24.25
N VAL A 303 5.97 -34.95 24.67
CA VAL A 303 5.90 -34.51 26.07
C VAL A 303 4.95 -35.43 26.83
N ASN A 304 5.44 -36.11 27.86
CA ASN A 304 4.62 -37.03 28.64
C ASN A 304 3.67 -36.25 29.57
N LEU A 305 2.36 -36.39 29.33
CA LEU A 305 1.33 -35.72 30.12
C LEU A 305 0.94 -36.47 31.40
N GLY A 306 1.37 -37.72 31.58
CA GLY A 306 0.91 -38.56 32.70
C GLY A 306 -0.62 -38.57 32.83
N MET A 307 -1.14 -38.47 34.05
CA MET A 307 -2.58 -38.37 34.32
C MET A 307 -3.20 -37.06 33.83
N ALA A 308 -2.43 -36.01 33.54
CA ALA A 308 -2.98 -34.82 32.88
C ALA A 308 -3.51 -35.15 31.47
N GLY A 309 -2.95 -36.18 30.84
CA GLY A 309 -3.38 -36.72 29.55
C GLY A 309 -4.77 -37.39 29.58
N ASP A 310 -5.39 -37.56 30.74
CA ASP A 310 -6.77 -38.04 30.82
C ASP A 310 -7.80 -36.90 30.69
N PHE A 311 -7.36 -35.64 30.80
CA PHE A 311 -8.22 -34.46 30.82
C PHE A 311 -8.12 -33.63 29.55
N VAL A 312 -9.27 -33.26 28.98
CA VAL A 312 -9.33 -32.27 27.90
C VAL A 312 -9.21 -30.84 28.44
N ILE A 313 -9.65 -30.60 29.68
CA ILE A 313 -9.40 -29.36 30.42
C ILE A 313 -8.98 -29.68 31.85
N LEU A 314 -7.81 -29.21 32.28
CA LEU A 314 -7.35 -29.33 33.66
C LEU A 314 -6.88 -27.95 34.14
N SER A 315 -7.37 -27.51 35.30
CA SER A 315 -6.94 -26.23 35.85
C SER A 315 -6.79 -26.22 37.38
N LYS A 316 -6.11 -25.21 37.93
CA LYS A 316 -5.89 -25.10 39.38
C LYS A 316 -6.85 -24.18 40.10
N THR A 317 -7.37 -23.16 39.42
CA THR A 317 -8.13 -22.06 40.03
C THR A 317 -9.51 -21.86 39.44
N GLY A 318 -9.94 -22.68 38.47
CA GLY A 318 -11.32 -22.71 38.02
C GLY A 318 -11.50 -22.89 36.52
N ILE A 319 -12.69 -23.37 36.15
CA ILE A 319 -13.12 -23.49 34.76
C ILE A 319 -14.47 -22.79 34.66
N SER A 320 -14.59 -21.80 33.78
CA SER A 320 -15.84 -21.06 33.56
C SER A 320 -16.31 -21.18 32.11
N SER A 321 -17.62 -21.23 31.91
CA SER A 321 -18.25 -21.21 30.60
C SER A 321 -19.37 -20.18 30.58
N VAL A 322 -19.39 -19.33 29.55
CA VAL A 322 -20.63 -18.68 29.10
C VAL A 322 -21.32 -19.70 28.17
N PRO A 323 -22.44 -20.33 28.59
CA PRO A 323 -22.99 -21.48 27.87
C PRO A 323 -23.59 -21.12 26.51
N ASN A 324 -23.68 -22.05 25.55
CA ASN A 324 -23.34 -23.48 25.67
C ASN A 324 -22.01 -23.79 24.97
N SER A 325 -21.01 -24.23 25.75
CA SER A 325 -19.79 -24.84 25.22
C SER A 325 -20.04 -26.32 24.87
N VAL A 326 -19.21 -26.88 23.99
CA VAL A 326 -19.24 -28.30 23.61
C VAL A 326 -17.88 -28.93 23.92
N ILE A 327 -17.84 -29.78 24.95
CA ILE A 327 -16.61 -30.39 25.44
C ILE A 327 -16.67 -31.90 25.21
N THR A 328 -15.65 -32.47 24.58
CA THR A 328 -15.50 -33.92 24.39
C THR A 328 -14.25 -34.38 25.14
N GLY A 329 -14.46 -35.04 26.28
CA GLY A 329 -13.41 -35.45 27.22
C GLY A 329 -13.68 -34.99 28.65
N ASP A 330 -12.85 -35.48 29.57
CA ASP A 330 -13.00 -35.21 31.00
C ASP A 330 -12.39 -33.85 31.38
N ILE A 331 -13.03 -33.14 32.32
CA ILE A 331 -12.53 -31.85 32.83
C ILE A 331 -12.29 -31.90 34.34
N GLY A 332 -11.29 -31.18 34.84
CA GLY A 332 -10.86 -31.27 36.24
C GLY A 332 -10.38 -29.94 36.83
N VAL A 333 -10.66 -29.73 38.12
CA VAL A 333 -10.05 -28.65 38.91
C VAL A 333 -9.43 -29.15 40.22
N SER A 334 -8.19 -28.74 40.50
CA SER A 334 -7.52 -29.02 41.77
C SER A 334 -6.33 -28.08 41.99
N PRO A 335 -6.11 -27.53 43.19
CA PRO A 335 -6.72 -27.91 44.46
C PRO A 335 -8.05 -27.20 44.77
N ILE A 336 -8.53 -26.33 43.88
CA ILE A 336 -9.78 -25.60 44.11
C ILE A 336 -11.01 -26.52 44.10
N ALA A 337 -12.06 -26.10 44.80
CA ALA A 337 -13.33 -26.83 44.88
C ALA A 337 -14.15 -26.74 43.59
N ASP A 338 -15.15 -27.64 43.49
CA ASP A 338 -16.15 -27.69 42.41
C ASP A 338 -16.91 -26.38 42.19
N THR A 339 -17.02 -25.54 43.22
CA THR A 339 -17.66 -24.22 43.14
C THR A 339 -16.95 -23.26 42.17
N ALA A 340 -15.69 -23.53 41.82
CA ALA A 340 -14.95 -22.80 40.80
C ALA A 340 -15.20 -23.30 39.37
N ILE A 341 -16.01 -24.34 39.19
CA ILE A 341 -16.52 -24.80 37.90
C ILE A 341 -17.88 -24.14 37.66
N THR A 342 -17.90 -23.04 36.91
CA THR A 342 -19.08 -22.17 36.77
C THR A 342 -19.65 -22.20 35.35
N GLY A 343 -20.98 -22.07 35.23
CA GLY A 343 -21.68 -22.09 33.94
C GLY A 343 -21.99 -23.49 33.38
N PHE A 344 -21.63 -24.57 34.08
CA PHE A 344 -21.82 -25.94 33.59
C PHE A 344 -23.10 -26.65 34.06
N SER A 345 -23.85 -26.07 34.99
CA SER A 345 -25.04 -26.71 35.58
C SER A 345 -24.76 -28.14 36.05
N LEU A 346 -23.73 -28.28 36.89
CA LEU A 346 -23.23 -29.59 37.31
C LEU A 346 -24.25 -30.40 38.10
N THR A 347 -24.36 -31.68 37.76
CA THR A 347 -25.13 -32.67 38.53
C THR A 347 -24.18 -33.72 39.07
N LEU A 348 -24.04 -33.80 40.40
CA LEU A 348 -23.18 -34.77 41.06
C LEU A 348 -23.70 -36.20 40.86
N ASP A 349 -22.82 -37.12 40.49
CA ASP A 349 -23.14 -38.54 40.36
C ASP A 349 -23.44 -39.19 41.73
N ALA A 350 -24.15 -40.32 41.73
CA ALA A 350 -24.51 -41.06 42.95
C ALA A 350 -23.31 -41.51 43.80
N THR A 351 -22.13 -41.66 43.20
CA THR A 351 -20.89 -42.00 43.91
C THR A 351 -20.21 -40.79 44.57
N ASN A 352 -20.66 -39.57 44.24
CA ASN A 352 -20.01 -38.32 44.61
C ASN A 352 -18.54 -38.21 44.17
N GLN A 353 -18.10 -39.00 43.18
CA GLN A 353 -16.71 -38.99 42.68
C GLN A 353 -16.52 -38.05 41.48
N PHE A 354 -17.58 -37.76 40.73
CA PHE A 354 -17.59 -36.85 39.59
C PHE A 354 -18.97 -36.24 39.41
N SER A 355 -19.06 -35.21 38.57
CA SER A 355 -20.32 -34.59 38.13
C SER A 355 -20.49 -34.74 36.62
N LEU A 356 -21.73 -34.56 36.16
CA LEU A 356 -22.13 -34.51 34.75
C LEU A 356 -22.59 -33.10 34.37
N SER A 357 -22.54 -32.79 33.08
CA SER A 357 -23.04 -31.56 32.47
C SER A 357 -23.49 -31.85 31.04
N ASP A 358 -24.57 -31.22 30.58
CA ASP A 358 -25.03 -31.32 29.19
C ASP A 358 -24.02 -30.73 28.19
N GLN A 359 -23.07 -29.91 28.66
CA GLN A 359 -22.00 -29.34 27.83
C GLN A 359 -20.77 -30.26 27.73
N VAL A 360 -20.72 -31.36 28.51
CA VAL A 360 -19.54 -32.22 28.63
C VAL A 360 -19.88 -33.65 28.25
N THR A 361 -19.39 -34.10 27.10
CA THR A 361 -19.32 -35.52 26.73
C THR A 361 -18.12 -36.14 27.43
N GLY A 362 -18.28 -36.42 28.72
CA GLY A 362 -17.22 -36.83 29.65
C GLY A 362 -17.66 -36.66 31.09
N ARG A 363 -16.70 -36.59 32.00
CA ARG A 363 -16.92 -36.40 33.44
C ARG A 363 -16.24 -35.12 33.93
N VAL A 364 -16.86 -34.49 34.91
CA VAL A 364 -16.34 -33.30 35.59
C VAL A 364 -15.82 -33.72 36.95
N TYR A 365 -14.57 -33.40 37.28
CA TYR A 365 -13.92 -33.75 38.54
C TYR A 365 -13.47 -32.50 39.31
N ALA A 366 -13.52 -32.57 40.64
CA ALA A 366 -13.06 -31.49 41.51
C ALA A 366 -12.41 -32.03 42.77
N ALA A 367 -11.53 -31.23 43.39
CA ALA A 367 -10.75 -31.63 44.56
C ALA A 367 -11.59 -31.94 45.82
N THR A 368 -12.83 -31.47 45.89
CA THR A 368 -13.78 -31.67 46.99
C THR A 368 -14.60 -32.95 46.88
N TYR A 369 -14.46 -33.69 45.77
CA TYR A 369 -15.21 -34.93 45.54
C TYR A 369 -14.66 -36.11 46.34
N THR A 370 -15.42 -37.21 46.32
CA THR A 370 -15.09 -38.43 47.07
C THR A 370 -13.88 -39.15 46.47
N SER A 371 -13.10 -39.83 47.32
CA SER A 371 -11.98 -40.69 46.90
C SER A 371 -12.40 -41.69 45.81
N PRO A 372 -11.56 -41.93 44.78
CA PRO A 372 -10.16 -41.52 44.64
C PRO A 372 -9.92 -40.18 43.92
N THR A 373 -10.97 -39.41 43.65
CA THR A 373 -10.88 -38.20 42.81
C THR A 373 -9.85 -37.16 43.28
N PRO A 374 -9.78 -36.80 44.58
CA PRO A 374 -8.81 -35.77 45.03
C PRO A 374 -7.35 -36.19 44.84
N SER A 375 -7.01 -37.45 45.10
CA SER A 375 -5.65 -37.97 44.90
C SER A 375 -5.29 -38.03 43.43
N ASN A 376 -6.21 -38.51 42.57
CA ASN A 376 -5.97 -38.59 41.13
C ASN A 376 -5.79 -37.20 40.52
N LEU A 377 -6.59 -36.20 40.93
CA LEU A 377 -6.44 -34.82 40.47
C LEU A 377 -5.14 -34.18 40.97
N THR A 378 -4.71 -34.50 42.19
CA THR A 378 -3.41 -34.04 42.70
C THR A 378 -2.27 -34.57 41.83
N THR A 379 -2.32 -35.86 41.45
CA THR A 379 -1.35 -36.46 40.53
C THR A 379 -1.45 -35.83 39.14
N ALA A 380 -2.65 -35.67 38.58
CA ALA A 380 -2.83 -35.05 37.26
C ALA A 380 -2.29 -33.62 37.20
N VAL A 381 -2.50 -32.82 38.25
CA VAL A 381 -1.93 -31.45 38.32
C VAL A 381 -0.41 -31.49 38.44
N SER A 382 0.16 -32.42 39.21
CA SER A 382 1.61 -32.61 39.29
C SER A 382 2.21 -33.05 37.95
N ASP A 383 1.53 -33.92 37.21
CA ASP A 383 1.95 -34.36 35.89
C ASP A 383 1.85 -33.24 34.85
N MET A 384 0.81 -32.39 34.93
CA MET A 384 0.71 -31.16 34.13
C MET A 384 1.87 -30.20 34.39
N GLU A 385 2.22 -29.98 35.65
CA GLU A 385 3.37 -29.13 36.02
C GLU A 385 4.70 -29.74 35.53
N THR A 386 4.83 -31.06 35.60
CA THR A 386 5.99 -31.79 35.10
C THR A 386 6.10 -31.68 33.58
N ALA A 387 4.99 -31.87 32.85
CA ALA A 387 4.92 -31.71 31.40
C ALA A 387 5.26 -30.27 30.96
N TYR A 388 4.78 -29.26 31.69
CA TYR A 388 5.16 -27.87 31.47
C TYR A 388 6.68 -27.67 31.58
N THR A 389 7.29 -28.17 32.66
CA THR A 389 8.73 -28.04 32.89
C THR A 389 9.55 -28.82 31.87
N ASP A 390 9.10 -30.01 31.48
CA ASP A 390 9.71 -30.82 30.41
C ASP A 390 9.71 -30.05 29.08
N ALA A 391 8.54 -29.59 28.63
CA ALA A 391 8.40 -28.83 27.39
C ALA A 391 9.27 -27.55 27.38
N ALA A 392 9.28 -26.79 28.49
CA ALA A 392 10.09 -25.58 28.65
C ALA A 392 11.61 -25.85 28.64
N GLY A 393 12.02 -27.06 29.01
CA GLY A 393 13.42 -27.48 29.13
C GLY A 393 14.00 -28.18 27.90
N ARG A 394 13.19 -28.42 26.85
CA ARG A 394 13.66 -29.11 25.64
C ARG A 394 14.76 -28.34 24.92
N ALA A 395 15.71 -29.08 24.34
CA ALA A 395 16.74 -28.51 23.48
C ALA A 395 16.11 -27.89 22.23
N VAL A 396 16.56 -26.69 21.87
CA VAL A 396 15.90 -25.84 20.88
C VAL A 396 16.47 -26.09 19.48
N ASN A 397 15.60 -26.21 18.48
CA ASN A 397 15.97 -26.20 17.06
C ASN A 397 15.90 -24.79 16.47
N PHE A 398 14.86 -24.04 16.80
CA PHE A 398 14.59 -22.71 16.24
C PHE A 398 14.48 -21.66 17.35
N THR A 399 15.28 -20.61 17.27
CA THR A 399 15.29 -19.50 18.25
C THR A 399 14.80 -18.22 17.61
N GLU A 400 13.82 -17.56 18.22
CA GLU A 400 13.21 -16.30 17.80
C GLU A 400 12.70 -16.29 16.35
N LEU A 401 12.26 -17.44 15.84
CA LEU A 401 11.83 -17.55 14.44
C LEU A 401 10.67 -16.60 14.15
N HIS A 402 10.78 -15.82 13.08
CA HIS A 402 9.80 -14.78 12.70
C HIS A 402 9.50 -13.75 13.80
N SER A 403 10.37 -13.60 14.80
CA SER A 403 10.16 -12.70 15.93
C SER A 403 8.82 -12.91 16.67
N GLY A 404 8.33 -14.15 16.68
CA GLY A 404 7.08 -14.54 17.34
C GLY A 404 5.81 -14.34 16.51
N ASP A 405 5.88 -13.73 15.33
CA ASP A 405 4.72 -13.61 14.44
C ASP A 405 4.62 -14.80 13.49
N LEU A 406 3.68 -15.70 13.76
CA LEU A 406 3.46 -16.91 12.97
C LEU A 406 2.43 -16.72 11.85
N SER A 407 1.89 -15.52 11.68
CA SER A 407 0.85 -15.21 10.69
C SER A 407 1.26 -15.64 9.27
N GLY A 408 0.48 -16.54 8.66
CA GLY A 408 0.70 -17.03 7.30
C GLY A 408 1.87 -18.02 7.15
N LYS A 409 2.47 -18.46 8.27
CA LYS A 409 3.67 -19.32 8.23
C LYS A 409 3.32 -20.79 8.18
N THR A 410 4.22 -21.56 7.59
CA THR A 410 4.21 -23.03 7.65
C THR A 410 5.39 -23.47 8.52
N LEU A 411 5.12 -24.24 9.57
CA LEU A 411 6.11 -24.70 10.52
C LEU A 411 6.30 -26.21 10.40
N VAL A 412 7.56 -26.62 10.29
CA VAL A 412 8.00 -28.02 10.25
C VAL A 412 8.16 -28.57 11.67
N PRO A 413 8.30 -29.88 11.87
CA PRO A 413 8.50 -30.46 13.20
C PRO A 413 9.75 -29.90 13.89
N GLY A 414 9.69 -29.73 15.20
CA GLY A 414 10.82 -29.23 15.98
C GLY A 414 10.45 -28.53 17.28
N VAL A 415 11.50 -28.15 18.02
CA VAL A 415 11.42 -27.33 19.23
C VAL A 415 11.72 -25.88 18.88
N TYR A 416 10.76 -25.02 19.13
CA TYR A 416 10.80 -23.58 18.88
C TYR A 416 10.86 -22.80 20.18
N LYS A 417 11.62 -21.71 20.22
CA LYS A 417 11.74 -20.85 21.38
C LYS A 417 11.61 -19.38 21.03
N TRP A 418 10.78 -18.69 21.81
CA TRP A 418 10.69 -17.23 21.84
C TRP A 418 10.80 -16.71 23.27
N GLY A 419 11.58 -15.65 23.46
CA GLY A 419 11.59 -14.86 24.68
C GLY A 419 10.36 -13.96 24.82
N THR A 420 9.70 -13.65 23.70
CA THR A 420 8.49 -12.81 23.62
C THR A 420 7.22 -13.62 23.39
N GLY A 421 6.09 -12.93 23.28
CA GLY A 421 4.81 -13.52 22.92
C GLY A 421 4.74 -13.98 21.46
N VAL A 422 3.78 -14.87 21.21
CA VAL A 422 3.47 -15.39 19.87
C VAL A 422 2.16 -14.81 19.37
N LEU A 423 2.17 -14.37 18.10
CA LEU A 423 1.05 -13.74 17.43
C LEU A 423 0.56 -14.59 16.25
N ILE A 424 -0.76 -14.73 16.14
CA ILE A 424 -1.43 -15.43 15.05
C ILE A 424 -2.55 -14.54 14.52
N ASN A 425 -2.25 -13.67 13.54
CA ASN A 425 -3.21 -12.75 12.92
C ASN A 425 -3.80 -13.27 11.60
N SER A 426 -3.21 -14.31 11.02
CA SER A 426 -3.75 -15.07 9.88
C SER A 426 -3.43 -16.55 10.06
N ASP A 427 -3.96 -17.39 9.17
CA ASP A 427 -3.84 -18.84 9.28
C ASP A 427 -2.38 -19.32 9.35
N VAL A 428 -2.14 -20.35 10.15
CA VAL A 428 -0.83 -20.99 10.35
C VAL A 428 -0.95 -22.44 9.93
N THR A 429 0.07 -22.98 9.27
CA THR A 429 0.12 -24.40 8.90
C THR A 429 1.21 -25.11 9.70
N LEU A 430 0.88 -26.25 10.28
CA LEU A 430 1.87 -27.20 10.82
C LEU A 430 1.95 -28.37 9.85
N ASN A 431 3.14 -28.59 9.27
CA ASN A 431 3.34 -29.57 8.20
C ASN A 431 4.37 -30.61 8.60
N GLY A 432 3.92 -31.84 8.77
CA GLY A 432 4.78 -33.00 9.04
C GLY A 432 3.98 -34.29 9.11
N GLY A 433 4.66 -35.39 9.36
CA GLY A 433 4.09 -36.73 9.42
C GLY A 433 3.30 -37.02 10.70
N PRO A 434 2.65 -38.20 10.78
CA PRO A 434 1.77 -38.58 11.89
C PRO A 434 2.48 -38.86 13.22
N ASN A 435 3.81 -38.95 13.21
CA ASN A 435 4.63 -39.19 14.40
C ASN A 435 5.54 -38.01 14.73
N ASP A 436 5.48 -36.94 13.94
CA ASP A 436 6.33 -35.78 14.11
C ASP A 436 5.80 -34.91 15.26
N VAL A 437 6.70 -34.24 15.97
CA VAL A 437 6.41 -33.49 17.20
C VAL A 437 6.79 -32.03 17.06
N TRP A 438 5.92 -31.16 17.56
CA TRP A 438 6.14 -29.72 17.70
C TRP A 438 6.12 -29.34 19.17
N ILE A 439 7.13 -28.59 19.62
CA ILE A 439 7.17 -28.03 20.97
C ILE A 439 7.47 -26.53 20.86
N PHE A 440 6.52 -25.70 21.27
CA PHE A 440 6.65 -24.25 21.27
C PHE A 440 6.90 -23.75 22.70
N GLN A 441 8.07 -23.19 22.96
CA GLN A 441 8.47 -22.58 24.23
C GLN A 441 8.29 -21.06 24.13
N ILE A 442 7.31 -20.52 24.84
CA ILE A 442 6.89 -19.12 24.70
C ILE A 442 7.08 -18.38 26.03
N GLY A 443 7.96 -17.37 26.00
CA GLY A 443 8.36 -16.58 27.17
C GLY A 443 7.30 -15.61 27.69
N GLU A 444 6.33 -15.23 26.85
CA GLU A 444 5.16 -14.43 27.24
C GLU A 444 3.86 -15.19 26.91
N GLY A 445 2.86 -14.51 26.33
CA GLY A 445 1.55 -15.07 25.98
C GLY A 445 1.38 -15.45 24.50
N ILE A 446 0.26 -16.11 24.19
CA ILE A 446 -0.22 -16.31 22.82
C ILE A 446 -1.43 -15.41 22.59
N THR A 447 -1.43 -14.70 21.46
CA THR A 447 -2.61 -13.98 20.95
C THR A 447 -2.98 -14.50 19.57
N GLN A 448 -4.13 -15.18 19.47
CA GLN A 448 -4.71 -15.59 18.21
C GLN A 448 -5.90 -14.69 17.87
N ALA A 449 -5.86 -14.05 16.69
CA ALA A 449 -6.91 -13.18 16.21
C ALA A 449 -8.18 -13.95 15.82
N ASN A 450 -9.31 -13.22 15.79
CA ASN A 450 -10.62 -13.76 15.46
C ASN A 450 -10.63 -14.44 14.07
N GLY A 451 -11.31 -15.58 13.97
CA GLY A 451 -11.55 -16.29 12.71
C GLY A 451 -10.33 -16.95 12.08
N THR A 452 -9.14 -16.85 12.69
CA THR A 452 -7.90 -17.49 12.18
C THR A 452 -7.88 -18.98 12.52
N ARG A 453 -7.08 -19.75 11.77
CA ARG A 453 -7.00 -21.21 11.90
C ARG A 453 -5.55 -21.70 11.98
N ILE A 454 -5.30 -22.64 12.87
CA ILE A 454 -4.13 -23.52 12.79
C ILE A 454 -4.55 -24.76 12.00
N THR A 455 -3.83 -25.06 10.92
CA THR A 455 -4.14 -26.17 10.00
C THR A 455 -3.03 -27.22 10.05
N LEU A 456 -3.41 -28.49 10.12
CA LEU A 456 -2.48 -29.62 10.09
C LEU A 456 -2.40 -30.21 8.69
N THR A 457 -1.18 -30.45 8.21
CA THR A 457 -0.90 -31.05 6.89
C THR A 457 0.18 -32.13 7.00
N GLY A 458 0.35 -32.95 5.96
CA GLY A 458 1.36 -34.02 5.95
C GLY A 458 1.03 -35.25 6.80
N GLY A 459 -0.08 -35.23 7.53
CA GLY A 459 -0.47 -36.27 8.50
C GLY A 459 -0.25 -35.88 9.95
N ALA A 460 0.24 -34.67 10.22
CA ALA A 460 0.42 -34.11 11.57
C ALA A 460 -0.85 -34.25 12.42
N LYS A 461 -0.65 -34.42 13.73
CA LYS A 461 -1.74 -34.65 14.69
C LYS A 461 -1.64 -33.72 15.90
N ALA A 462 -2.80 -33.28 16.39
CA ALA A 462 -2.92 -32.47 17.59
C ALA A 462 -2.23 -33.08 18.82
N GLU A 463 -2.28 -34.41 18.97
CA GLU A 463 -1.66 -35.14 20.10
C GLU A 463 -0.13 -34.98 20.18
N ASN A 464 0.52 -34.55 19.09
CA ASN A 464 1.97 -34.37 19.01
C ASN A 464 2.41 -32.89 19.00
N ILE A 465 1.50 -31.96 19.29
CA ILE A 465 1.77 -30.52 19.25
C ILE A 465 1.63 -29.96 20.66
N PHE A 466 2.70 -29.36 21.18
CA PHE A 466 2.76 -28.86 22.56
C PHE A 466 3.09 -27.37 22.59
N TRP A 467 2.23 -26.60 23.26
CA TRP A 467 2.38 -25.16 23.44
C TRP A 467 2.66 -24.86 24.91
N GLN A 468 3.93 -24.68 25.28
CA GLN A 468 4.31 -24.23 26.61
C GLN A 468 4.31 -22.70 26.64
N VAL A 469 3.48 -22.11 27.50
CA VAL A 469 3.24 -20.66 27.53
C VAL A 469 3.44 -20.12 28.95
N ALA A 470 4.35 -19.17 29.11
CA ALA A 470 4.70 -18.61 30.42
C ALA A 470 3.69 -17.57 30.94
N GLU A 471 2.93 -16.93 30.05
CA GLU A 471 1.83 -16.04 30.41
C GLU A 471 0.49 -16.56 29.87
N SER A 472 -0.43 -15.66 29.51
CA SER A 472 -1.81 -16.02 29.16
C SER A 472 -1.95 -16.45 27.71
N VAL A 473 -2.91 -17.33 27.44
CA VAL A 473 -3.32 -17.69 26.07
C VAL A 473 -4.68 -17.08 25.78
N SER A 474 -4.78 -16.35 24.67
CA SER A 474 -6.02 -15.76 24.17
C SER A 474 -6.34 -16.27 22.78
N ILE A 475 -7.42 -17.06 22.67
CA ILE A 475 -7.93 -17.64 21.43
C ILE A 475 -9.15 -16.83 20.98
N GLY A 476 -9.03 -16.13 19.85
CA GLY A 476 -10.03 -15.19 19.36
C GLY A 476 -11.39 -15.82 18.99
N THR A 477 -12.42 -14.98 18.88
CA THR A 477 -13.77 -15.39 18.48
C THR A 477 -13.75 -16.14 17.14
N GLY A 478 -14.39 -17.31 17.10
CA GLY A 478 -14.51 -18.13 15.90
C GLY A 478 -13.20 -18.69 15.34
N SER A 479 -12.08 -18.59 16.07
CA SER A 479 -10.81 -19.17 15.63
C SER A 479 -10.76 -20.69 15.85
N HIS A 480 -9.81 -21.34 15.19
CA HIS A 480 -9.51 -22.75 15.37
C HIS A 480 -8.06 -22.95 15.81
N PHE A 481 -7.86 -23.75 16.85
CA PHE A 481 -6.56 -24.05 17.45
C PHE A 481 -6.29 -25.57 17.41
N GLU A 482 -5.02 -25.96 17.34
CA GLU A 482 -4.59 -27.35 17.26
C GLU A 482 -3.46 -27.60 18.27
N GLY A 483 -3.62 -28.62 19.11
CA GLY A 483 -2.57 -29.09 20.04
C GLY A 483 -2.85 -28.94 21.52
N ILE A 484 -1.86 -29.30 22.33
CA ILE A 484 -1.91 -29.36 23.79
C ILE A 484 -1.30 -28.09 24.37
N ILE A 485 -2.11 -27.31 25.09
CA ILE A 485 -1.67 -26.06 25.71
C ILE A 485 -1.29 -26.31 27.16
N LEU A 486 -0.02 -26.08 27.48
CA LEU A 486 0.56 -26.11 28.83
C LEU A 486 0.81 -24.67 29.27
N SER A 487 -0.22 -24.03 29.85
CA SER A 487 -0.14 -22.63 30.28
C SER A 487 0.25 -22.50 31.75
N LYS A 488 1.19 -21.58 32.04
CA LYS A 488 1.53 -21.19 33.41
C LYS A 488 0.44 -20.34 34.06
N THR A 489 -0.40 -19.69 33.26
CA THR A 489 -1.47 -18.83 33.74
C THR A 489 -2.81 -19.24 33.12
N ASN A 490 -3.63 -18.29 32.68
CA ASN A 490 -4.97 -18.54 32.21
C ASN A 490 -5.01 -18.83 30.71
N ILE A 491 -6.02 -19.59 30.31
CA ILE A 491 -6.37 -19.81 28.91
C ILE A 491 -7.80 -19.30 28.69
N THR A 492 -7.98 -18.43 27.69
CA THR A 492 -9.29 -17.86 27.34
C THR A 492 -9.64 -18.22 25.90
N MET A 493 -10.84 -18.76 25.70
CA MET A 493 -11.45 -19.01 24.39
C MET A 493 -12.61 -18.05 24.18
N GLY A 494 -12.56 -17.28 23.09
CA GLY A 494 -13.63 -16.38 22.68
C GLY A 494 -14.85 -17.13 22.11
N THR A 495 -15.92 -16.37 21.88
CA THR A 495 -17.20 -16.90 21.38
C THR A 495 -17.00 -17.82 20.17
N ASN A 496 -17.54 -19.04 20.20
CA ASN A 496 -17.46 -20.03 19.11
C ASN A 496 -16.03 -20.41 18.66
N ALA A 497 -15.00 -20.10 19.45
CA ALA A 497 -13.67 -20.62 19.20
C ALA A 497 -13.65 -22.15 19.37
N SER A 498 -12.74 -22.82 18.69
CA SER A 498 -12.62 -24.28 18.71
C SER A 498 -11.18 -24.74 18.86
N ILE A 499 -10.99 -25.88 19.52
CA ILE A 499 -9.69 -26.55 19.63
C ILE A 499 -9.84 -28.06 19.54
N ASN A 500 -8.98 -28.70 18.75
CA ASN A 500 -8.64 -30.13 18.87
C ASN A 500 -7.35 -30.22 19.69
N GLY A 501 -7.43 -30.71 20.92
CA GLY A 501 -6.35 -30.45 21.87
C GLY A 501 -6.73 -30.58 23.33
N ARG A 502 -5.89 -30.01 24.18
CA ARG A 502 -6.09 -29.97 25.63
C ARG A 502 -5.77 -28.59 26.17
N LEU A 503 -6.53 -28.16 27.17
CA LEU A 503 -6.33 -26.89 27.88
C LEU A 503 -5.84 -27.19 29.30
N LEU A 504 -4.52 -27.18 29.50
CA LEU A 504 -3.88 -27.50 30.77
C LEU A 504 -3.31 -26.21 31.38
N ALA A 505 -4.03 -25.62 32.33
CA ALA A 505 -3.75 -24.28 32.87
C ALA A 505 -3.38 -24.32 34.36
N GLN A 506 -2.22 -23.75 34.73
CA GLN A 506 -1.86 -23.63 36.15
C GLN A 506 -2.64 -22.54 36.90
N THR A 507 -3.50 -21.76 36.23
CA THR A 507 -4.55 -20.98 36.88
C THR A 507 -5.95 -21.40 36.40
N ALA A 508 -6.57 -20.67 35.48
CA ALA A 508 -7.97 -20.82 35.11
C ALA A 508 -8.17 -21.02 33.61
N VAL A 509 -9.30 -21.62 33.24
CA VAL A 509 -9.78 -21.70 31.87
C VAL A 509 -11.14 -21.00 31.75
N THR A 510 -11.28 -20.13 30.75
CA THR A 510 -12.52 -19.41 30.47
C THR A 510 -12.99 -19.70 29.05
N LEU A 511 -14.23 -20.14 28.92
CA LEU A 511 -14.87 -20.49 27.65
C LEU A 511 -16.07 -19.57 27.39
N ASP A 512 -16.32 -19.29 26.12
CA ASP A 512 -17.51 -18.59 25.65
C ASP A 512 -18.07 -19.34 24.45
N ALA A 513 -19.15 -20.11 24.67
CA ALA A 513 -19.75 -20.99 23.67
C ALA A 513 -18.71 -21.77 22.82
N SER A 514 -17.64 -22.23 23.46
CA SER A 514 -16.45 -22.74 22.76
C SER A 514 -16.54 -24.25 22.56
N THR A 515 -15.81 -24.78 21.57
CA THR A 515 -15.71 -26.23 21.33
C THR A 515 -14.32 -26.74 21.71
N VAL A 516 -14.24 -27.74 22.58
CA VAL A 516 -12.98 -28.35 23.02
C VAL A 516 -13.06 -29.86 22.86
N VAL A 517 -12.25 -30.42 21.97
CA VAL A 517 -12.28 -31.85 21.64
C VAL A 517 -10.92 -32.44 21.95
N ALA A 518 -10.89 -33.51 22.76
CA ALA A 518 -9.66 -34.25 23.01
C ALA A 518 -9.06 -34.80 21.69
N PRO A 519 -7.72 -34.83 21.54
CA PRO A 519 -7.05 -35.34 20.34
C PRO A 519 -7.40 -36.78 19.97
#